data_AF-A0A8I1I4R5-F1
#
_entry.id   AF-A0A8I1I4R5-F1
#
_cell.length_a   1.000
_cell.length_b   1.000
_cell.length_c   1.000
_cell.angle_alpha   90.00
_cell.angle_beta   90.00
_cell.angle_gamma   90.00
#
_symmetry.space_group_name_H-M   'P 1'
#
loop_
_entity.id
_entity.type
_entity.pdbx_description
1 polymer ?
#
loop_
_entity_poly.entity_id
_entity_poly.type
_entity_poly.pdbx_seq_one_letter_code
_entity_poly.pdbx_strand_id
1 'polypeptide(L)'
;MKNKLIASALLLSACFALAGCSEDSGETLKGQTDATMGKNVKHVKDPVMSYTKINHSVTFNGEKISFIAKYGIEKRYVHNWRFTNTEKVILSLKPVSDNPNLKLGINNVYSDVSITSSKTQYNAVRQDSVNLSYSQLPHGMVSISKNDGYTLPFQVESINENETSFYVIYGYGKTDNQRITEHDLRENAYGAKLNVVWTVAITDKSGNTYFKTINDAVGIPYK
;
A
#
# COMPACT_ATOMS: atom_id res chain seq x y z
N MET A 1 -55.78 20.38 34.81
CA MET A 1 -54.92 21.02 33.78
C MET A 1 -53.41 20.77 33.95
N LYS A 2 -52.93 20.23 35.07
CA LYS A 2 -51.49 19.96 35.31
C LYS A 2 -50.94 18.70 34.61
N ASN A 3 -51.76 17.69 34.34
CA ASN A 3 -51.29 16.42 33.75
C ASN A 3 -51.09 16.45 32.22
N LYS A 4 -51.62 17.47 31.51
CA LYS A 4 -51.41 17.65 30.06
C LYS A 4 -50.12 18.39 29.72
N LEU A 5 -49.59 19.18 30.65
CA LEU A 5 -48.32 19.93 30.48
C LEU A 5 -47.08 19.04 30.68
N ILE A 6 -47.18 18.01 31.53
CA ILE A 6 -46.07 17.09 31.81
C ILE A 6 -45.85 16.12 30.63
N ALA A 7 -46.94 15.68 29.98
CA ALA A 7 -46.85 14.82 28.80
C ALA A 7 -46.21 15.51 27.59
N SER A 8 -46.42 16.83 27.43
CA SER A 8 -45.82 17.61 26.34
C SER A 8 -44.34 17.94 26.56
N ALA A 9 -43.87 18.04 27.81
CA ALA A 9 -42.46 18.28 28.13
C ALA A 9 -41.59 17.02 27.93
N LEU A 10 -42.16 15.83 28.16
CA LEU A 10 -41.47 14.54 27.94
C LEU A 10 -41.33 14.18 26.45
N LEU A 11 -42.30 14.56 25.60
CA LEU A 11 -42.18 14.37 24.15
C LEU A 11 -41.14 15.31 23.51
N LEU A 12 -40.97 16.53 24.03
CA LEU A 12 -39.99 17.48 23.49
C LEU A 12 -38.54 17.07 23.79
N SER A 13 -38.29 16.40 24.92
CA SER A 13 -36.95 15.92 25.28
C SER A 13 -36.53 14.66 24.53
N ALA A 14 -37.49 13.88 24.00
CA ALA A 14 -37.20 12.68 23.21
C ALA A 14 -36.77 13.01 21.76
N CYS A 15 -37.18 14.17 21.22
CA CYS A 15 -36.82 14.57 19.85
C CYS A 15 -35.37 15.09 19.72
N PHE A 16 -34.75 15.58 20.79
CA PHE A 16 -33.34 16.02 20.75
C PHE A 16 -32.33 14.86 20.87
N ALA A 17 -32.77 13.67 21.30
CA ALA A 17 -31.89 12.49 21.39
C ALA A 17 -31.65 11.79 20.04
N LEU A 18 -32.38 12.17 18.98
CA LEU A 18 -32.31 11.55 17.66
C LEU A 18 -31.66 12.46 16.59
N ALA A 19 -31.20 13.66 16.95
CA ALA A 19 -30.47 14.56 16.06
C ALA A 19 -28.95 14.31 16.04
N GLY A 20 -28.52 13.12 16.45
CA GLY A 20 -27.15 12.63 16.30
C GLY A 20 -26.93 11.89 14.99
N CYS A 21 -27.59 12.30 13.89
CA CYS A 21 -27.09 11.95 12.57
C CYS A 21 -25.81 12.77 12.37
N SER A 22 -24.65 12.17 12.68
CA SER A 22 -23.41 12.65 12.11
C SER A 22 -23.56 12.55 10.60
N GLU A 23 -23.91 13.65 9.96
CA GLU A 23 -23.72 13.81 8.53
C GLU A 23 -22.23 13.66 8.29
N ASP A 24 -21.81 12.43 7.95
CA ASP A 24 -20.55 12.17 7.25
C ASP A 24 -20.76 12.84 5.89
N SER A 25 -20.58 14.17 5.88
CA SER A 25 -20.69 15.00 4.68
C SER A 25 -19.56 14.56 3.77
N GLY A 26 -19.91 13.70 2.81
CA GLY A 26 -19.03 13.10 1.82
C GLY A 26 -18.49 14.11 0.82
N GLU A 27 -17.84 15.18 1.29
CA GLU A 27 -17.11 16.14 0.48
C GLU A 27 -15.62 16.12 0.82
N THR A 28 -14.95 14.98 0.60
CA THR A 28 -13.49 14.87 0.76
C THR A 28 -12.74 14.58 -0.54
N LEU A 29 -13.29 14.93 -1.72
CA LEU A 29 -12.51 14.82 -2.97
C LEU A 29 -11.28 15.75 -3.01
N LYS A 30 -11.25 16.80 -2.17
CA LYS A 30 -10.12 17.73 -2.06
C LYS A 30 -8.96 17.06 -1.33
N GLY A 31 -7.89 16.76 -2.07
CA GLY A 31 -6.64 16.21 -1.54
C GLY A 31 -6.42 14.72 -1.81
N GLN A 32 -7.44 14.02 -2.35
CA GLN A 32 -7.38 12.60 -2.73
C GLN A 32 -7.28 12.36 -4.24
N THR A 33 -7.47 13.41 -5.06
CA THR A 33 -7.51 13.28 -6.52
C THR A 33 -6.66 14.34 -7.21
N ASP A 34 -6.01 13.92 -8.30
CA ASP A 34 -5.24 14.81 -9.19
C ASP A 34 -6.15 15.69 -10.06
N ALA A 35 -7.39 15.25 -10.28
CA ALA A 35 -8.37 15.89 -11.13
C ALA A 35 -9.79 15.54 -10.70
N THR A 36 -10.73 16.46 -10.97
CA THR A 36 -12.17 16.19 -10.85
C THR A 36 -12.79 16.26 -12.24
N MET A 37 -13.56 15.24 -12.62
CA MET A 37 -14.29 15.24 -13.88
C MET A 37 -15.22 16.48 -13.97
N GLY A 38 -15.22 17.17 -15.11
CA GLY A 38 -16.01 18.38 -15.33
C GLY A 38 -15.38 19.70 -14.83
N LYS A 39 -14.17 19.66 -14.27
CA LYS A 39 -13.39 20.88 -13.94
C LYS A 39 -12.18 21.01 -14.86
N ASN A 40 -11.78 22.25 -15.14
CA ASN A 40 -10.52 22.52 -15.84
C ASN A 40 -9.35 22.02 -14.98
N VAL A 41 -8.70 20.96 -15.44
CA VAL A 41 -7.58 20.32 -14.76
C VAL A 41 -6.31 21.11 -15.06
N LYS A 42 -5.61 21.59 -14.04
CA LYS A 42 -4.23 22.06 -14.18
C LYS A 42 -3.31 20.85 -14.26
N HIS A 43 -2.27 20.89 -15.10
CA HIS A 43 -1.28 19.83 -15.16
C HIS A 43 -0.73 19.51 -13.76
N VAL A 44 -0.95 18.27 -13.31
CA VAL A 44 -0.33 17.74 -12.11
C VAL A 44 1.10 17.35 -12.47
N LYS A 45 2.08 17.91 -11.74
CA LYS A 45 3.48 17.55 -11.93
C LYS A 45 3.72 16.20 -11.26
N ASP A 46 4.46 15.34 -11.95
CA ASP A 46 4.90 14.08 -11.35
C ASP A 46 5.72 14.33 -10.08
N PRO A 47 5.46 13.58 -8.99
CA PRO A 47 6.20 13.71 -7.76
C PRO A 47 7.66 13.29 -7.95
N VAL A 48 8.57 14.02 -7.29
CA VAL A 48 9.99 13.63 -7.24
C VAL A 48 10.13 12.42 -6.34
N MET A 49 10.66 11.32 -6.88
CA MET A 49 10.82 10.06 -6.15
C MET A 49 12.20 9.95 -5.48
N SER A 50 12.24 9.34 -4.30
CA SER A 50 13.45 8.90 -3.60
C SER A 50 13.50 7.38 -3.60
N TYR A 51 14.68 6.78 -3.78
CA TYR A 51 14.84 5.34 -3.95
C TYR A 51 15.87 4.74 -3.00
N THR A 52 15.55 3.55 -2.48
CA THR A 52 16.54 2.62 -1.94
C THR A 52 16.80 1.46 -2.91
N LYS A 53 17.96 0.81 -2.79
CA LYS A 53 18.36 -0.31 -3.66
C LYS A 53 18.82 -1.47 -2.81
N ILE A 54 18.45 -2.68 -3.21
CA ILE A 54 18.90 -3.94 -2.57
C ILE A 54 19.41 -4.87 -3.66
N ASN A 55 20.63 -5.39 -3.46
CA ASN A 55 21.24 -6.34 -4.39
C ASN A 55 20.88 -7.77 -3.97
N HIS A 56 20.51 -8.58 -4.95
CA HIS A 56 20.11 -9.98 -4.74
C HIS A 56 20.86 -10.91 -5.65
N SER A 57 20.86 -12.19 -5.31
CA SER A 57 21.29 -13.24 -6.21
C SER A 57 20.52 -14.52 -5.98
N VAL A 58 20.18 -15.20 -7.07
CA VAL A 58 19.57 -16.53 -7.07
C VAL A 58 20.47 -17.49 -7.83
N THR A 59 20.53 -18.74 -7.38
CA THR A 59 21.29 -19.80 -8.05
C THR A 59 20.36 -20.66 -8.89
N PHE A 60 20.72 -20.91 -10.15
CA PHE A 60 20.02 -21.79 -11.07
C PHE A 60 21.04 -22.62 -11.86
N ASN A 61 20.90 -23.96 -11.82
CA ASN A 61 21.83 -24.90 -12.46
C ASN A 61 23.32 -24.62 -12.18
N GLY A 62 23.65 -24.24 -10.93
CA GLY A 62 25.01 -23.90 -10.51
C GLY A 62 25.49 -22.50 -10.94
N GLU A 63 24.72 -21.78 -11.75
CA GLU A 63 25.01 -20.40 -12.14
C GLU A 63 24.33 -19.39 -11.20
N LYS A 64 25.04 -18.31 -10.87
CA LYS A 64 24.53 -17.21 -10.04
C LYS A 64 23.96 -16.10 -10.92
N ILE A 65 22.67 -15.82 -10.78
CA ILE A 65 21.98 -14.72 -11.46
C ILE A 65 21.79 -13.59 -10.46
N SER A 66 22.30 -12.40 -10.76
CA SER A 66 22.25 -11.25 -9.83
C SER A 66 21.19 -10.24 -10.25
N PHE A 67 20.49 -9.67 -9.26
CA PHE A 67 19.41 -8.70 -9.46
C PHE A 67 19.64 -7.45 -8.61
N ILE A 68 19.07 -6.33 -9.06
CA ILE A 68 18.96 -5.09 -8.28
C ILE A 68 17.48 -4.80 -8.14
N ALA A 69 16.98 -4.88 -6.91
CA ALA A 69 15.69 -4.37 -6.54
C ALA A 69 15.81 -2.87 -6.23
N LYS A 70 14.83 -2.08 -6.64
CA LYS A 70 14.71 -0.66 -6.30
C LYS A 70 13.31 -0.37 -5.78
N TYR A 71 13.25 0.31 -4.65
CA TYR A 71 12.00 0.69 -3.98
C TYR A 71 11.95 2.19 -3.85
N GLY A 72 10.89 2.80 -4.38
CA GLY A 72 10.74 4.25 -4.44
C GLY A 72 9.51 4.74 -3.71
N ILE A 73 9.62 5.89 -3.05
CA ILE A 73 8.50 6.66 -2.51
C ILE A 73 8.67 8.12 -2.91
N GLU A 74 7.62 8.94 -2.79
CA GLU A 74 7.79 10.36 -3.04
C GLU A 74 8.72 11.00 -1.99
N LYS A 75 9.60 11.90 -2.43
CA LYS A 75 10.65 12.50 -1.60
C LYS A 75 10.09 13.20 -0.35
N ARG A 76 8.87 13.77 -0.44
CA ARG A 76 8.20 14.45 0.68
C ARG A 76 7.78 13.52 1.84
N TYR A 77 7.77 12.21 1.61
CA TYR A 77 7.41 11.19 2.61
C TYR A 77 8.61 10.41 3.14
N VAL A 78 9.83 10.74 2.67
CA VAL A 78 11.06 10.26 3.29
C VAL A 78 11.15 10.87 4.70
N HIS A 79 11.26 10.02 5.73
CA HIS A 79 11.17 10.42 7.14
C HIS A 79 9.87 11.15 7.49
N ASN A 80 8.79 10.86 6.77
CA ASN A 80 7.49 11.49 6.98
C ASN A 80 6.35 10.70 6.31
N TRP A 81 6.38 9.36 6.37
CA TRP A 81 5.27 8.55 5.86
C TRP A 81 3.94 9.03 6.48
N ARG A 82 2.82 8.90 5.76
CA ARG A 82 1.47 9.22 6.26
C ARG A 82 0.52 8.10 5.90
N PHE A 83 -0.13 7.51 6.89
CA PHE A 83 -1.09 6.43 6.64
C PHE A 83 -2.45 6.98 6.25
N THR A 84 -2.74 8.24 6.58
CA THR A 84 -4.01 8.90 6.23
C THR A 84 -4.01 9.54 4.85
N ASN A 85 -2.93 9.40 4.08
CA ASN A 85 -2.80 9.92 2.73
C ASN A 85 -2.67 8.76 1.75
N THR A 86 -3.16 8.95 0.52
CA THR A 86 -2.83 8.08 -0.60
C THR A 86 -1.39 8.31 -1.03
N GLU A 87 -0.63 7.23 -1.22
CA GLU A 87 0.80 7.30 -1.46
C GLU A 87 1.24 6.50 -2.69
N LYS A 88 2.26 6.97 -3.41
CA LYS A 88 2.84 6.21 -4.53
C LYS A 88 4.11 5.49 -4.08
N VAL A 89 4.11 4.16 -4.25
CA VAL A 89 5.28 3.30 -4.11
C VAL A 89 5.69 2.78 -5.49
N ILE A 90 6.98 2.75 -5.77
CA ILE A 90 7.56 2.15 -6.98
C ILE A 90 8.31 0.89 -6.59
N LEU A 91 7.93 -0.24 -7.18
CA LEU A 91 8.63 -1.50 -7.05
C LEU A 91 9.36 -1.76 -8.37
N SER A 92 10.65 -2.05 -8.35
CA SER A 92 11.40 -2.40 -9.56
C SER A 92 12.39 -3.50 -9.30
N LEU A 93 12.53 -4.40 -10.27
CA LEU A 93 13.53 -5.47 -10.27
C LEU A 93 14.15 -5.57 -11.66
N LYS A 94 15.47 -5.66 -11.71
CA LYS A 94 16.19 -5.94 -12.95
C LYS A 94 17.43 -6.81 -12.73
N PRO A 95 17.82 -7.65 -13.69
CA PRO A 95 19.09 -8.35 -13.64
C PRO A 95 20.26 -7.36 -13.77
N VAL A 96 21.39 -7.71 -13.16
CA VAL A 96 22.64 -6.92 -13.26
C VAL A 96 23.29 -7.10 -14.65
N SER A 97 23.13 -8.27 -15.23
CA SER A 97 23.65 -8.66 -16.54
C SER A 97 22.69 -9.62 -17.23
N ASP A 98 22.66 -9.58 -18.56
CA ASP A 98 21.94 -10.58 -19.34
C ASP A 98 22.69 -11.92 -19.31
N ASN A 99 21.94 -13.00 -19.45
CA ASN A 99 22.49 -14.34 -19.62
C ASN A 99 22.06 -14.87 -21.00
N PRO A 100 23.00 -15.19 -21.90
CA PRO A 100 22.66 -15.61 -23.27
C PRO A 100 21.96 -16.98 -23.32
N ASN A 101 21.99 -17.75 -22.23
CA ASN A 101 21.40 -19.08 -22.14
C ASN A 101 20.06 -19.09 -21.42
N LEU A 102 19.64 -17.98 -20.80
CA LEU A 102 18.43 -17.91 -19.99
C LEU A 102 17.59 -16.71 -20.42
N LYS A 103 16.27 -16.90 -20.48
CA LYS A 103 15.32 -15.77 -20.52
C LYS A 103 14.82 -15.53 -19.11
N LEU A 104 14.89 -14.28 -18.67
CA LEU A 104 14.44 -13.87 -17.35
C LEU A 104 13.12 -13.10 -17.48
N GLY A 105 12.25 -13.26 -16.50
CA GLY A 105 11.02 -12.50 -16.43
C GLY A 105 10.44 -12.44 -15.02
N ILE A 106 9.41 -11.63 -14.87
CA ILE A 106 8.60 -11.55 -13.65
C ILE A 106 7.31 -12.32 -13.89
N ASN A 107 7.06 -13.34 -13.09
CA ASN A 107 5.80 -14.07 -13.08
C ASN A 107 4.80 -13.48 -12.08
N ASN A 108 5.25 -13.14 -10.87
CA ASN A 108 4.37 -12.59 -9.85
C ASN A 108 5.07 -11.50 -9.06
N VAL A 109 4.31 -10.49 -8.66
CA VAL A 109 4.75 -9.46 -7.72
C VAL A 109 3.67 -9.35 -6.65
N TYR A 110 4.05 -9.67 -5.42
CA TYR A 110 3.23 -9.40 -4.25
C TYR A 110 3.93 -8.34 -3.42
N SER A 111 3.16 -7.39 -2.90
CA SER A 111 3.66 -6.47 -1.90
C SER A 111 2.55 -6.00 -0.98
N ASP A 112 2.90 -5.73 0.26
CA ASP A 112 2.05 -5.06 1.23
C ASP A 112 2.79 -3.92 1.93
N VAL A 113 2.02 -2.94 2.36
CA VAL A 113 2.47 -1.86 3.24
C VAL A 113 1.75 -2.03 4.57
N SER A 114 2.51 -2.13 5.65
CA SER A 114 1.98 -2.33 6.99
C SER A 114 2.59 -1.39 8.01
N ILE A 115 1.85 -1.07 9.06
CA ILE A 115 2.33 -0.27 10.18
C ILE A 115 3.40 -1.06 10.94
N THR A 116 4.50 -0.39 11.31
CA THR A 116 5.51 -0.92 12.22
C THR A 116 5.43 -0.18 13.55
N SER A 117 5.23 -0.90 14.64
CA SER A 117 5.06 -0.34 15.99
C SER A 117 5.54 -1.34 17.06
N SER A 118 5.95 -0.84 18.22
CA SER A 118 6.14 -1.69 19.41
C SER A 118 4.83 -2.02 20.14
N LYS A 119 3.73 -1.37 19.77
CA LYS A 119 2.41 -1.57 20.36
C LYS A 119 1.64 -2.57 19.50
N THR A 120 1.24 -3.70 20.10
CA THR A 120 0.59 -4.81 19.40
C THR A 120 -0.65 -4.39 18.60
N GLN A 121 -1.44 -3.46 19.13
CA GLN A 121 -2.66 -2.97 18.47
C GLN A 121 -2.41 -2.26 17.13
N TYR A 122 -1.23 -1.64 16.96
CA TYR A 122 -0.88 -0.93 15.71
C TYR A 122 0.06 -1.76 14.82
N ASN A 123 0.86 -2.66 15.39
CA ASN A 123 1.90 -3.34 14.66
C ASN A 123 1.34 -4.36 13.65
N ALA A 124 1.96 -4.42 12.46
CA ALA A 124 1.63 -5.30 11.36
C ALA A 124 0.21 -5.13 10.78
N VAL A 125 -0.52 -4.09 11.18
CA VAL A 125 -1.77 -3.74 10.50
C VAL A 125 -1.44 -3.30 9.07
N ARG A 126 -2.03 -4.00 8.11
CA ARG A 126 -1.86 -3.70 6.69
C ARG A 126 -2.66 -2.44 6.32
N GLN A 127 -1.98 -1.49 5.71
CA GLN A 127 -2.58 -0.33 5.06
C GLN A 127 -3.17 -0.76 3.71
N ASP A 128 -2.33 -1.35 2.85
CA ASP A 128 -2.73 -1.78 1.52
C ASP A 128 -1.81 -2.90 0.99
N SER A 129 -2.20 -3.54 -0.10
CA SER A 129 -1.39 -4.54 -0.82
C SER A 129 -1.69 -4.60 -2.30
N VAL A 130 -0.68 -4.99 -3.08
CA VAL A 130 -0.79 -5.35 -4.48
C VAL A 130 -0.40 -6.81 -4.68
N ASN A 131 -1.13 -7.51 -5.55
CA ASN A 131 -0.78 -8.86 -5.99
C ASN A 131 -1.06 -8.99 -7.49
N LEU A 132 0.00 -9.02 -8.29
CA LEU A 132 -0.09 -9.15 -9.75
C LEU A 132 0.56 -10.45 -10.19
N SER A 133 -0.21 -11.28 -10.89
CA SER A 133 0.24 -12.52 -11.52
C SER A 133 0.17 -12.43 -13.03
N TYR A 134 1.21 -12.92 -13.68
CA TYR A 134 1.37 -12.98 -15.13
C TYR A 134 1.34 -14.41 -15.66
N SER A 135 0.92 -15.38 -14.84
CA SER A 135 0.84 -16.80 -15.22
C SER A 135 -0.04 -17.08 -16.44
N GLN A 136 -0.95 -16.15 -16.79
CA GLN A 136 -1.83 -16.24 -17.95
C GLN A 136 -1.21 -15.71 -19.25
N LEU A 137 -0.05 -15.03 -19.20
CA LEU A 137 0.64 -14.59 -20.41
C LEU A 137 1.17 -15.81 -21.20
N PRO A 138 1.39 -15.69 -22.53
CA PRO A 138 1.87 -16.80 -23.36
C PRO A 138 3.17 -17.48 -22.89
N HIS A 139 3.99 -16.75 -22.11
CA HIS A 139 5.22 -17.27 -21.50
C HIS A 139 5.17 -17.28 -19.97
N GLY A 140 3.99 -17.03 -19.39
CA GLY A 140 3.79 -16.96 -17.94
C GLY A 140 4.60 -15.87 -17.24
N MET A 141 5.12 -14.87 -17.97
CA MET A 141 5.99 -13.84 -17.41
C MET A 141 6.04 -12.58 -18.27
N VAL A 142 6.35 -11.45 -17.63
CA VAL A 142 6.83 -10.24 -18.30
C VAL A 142 8.35 -10.34 -18.42
N SER A 143 8.89 -10.28 -19.64
CA SER A 143 10.34 -10.40 -19.86
C SER A 143 11.12 -9.22 -19.29
N ILE A 144 12.32 -9.48 -18.76
CA ILE A 144 13.23 -8.45 -18.25
C ILE A 144 14.66 -8.67 -18.78
N SER A 145 15.41 -7.58 -18.89
CA SER A 145 16.83 -7.57 -19.28
C SER A 145 17.61 -6.58 -18.42
N LYS A 146 18.93 -6.54 -18.58
CA LYS A 146 19.81 -5.57 -17.91
C LYS A 146 19.36 -4.12 -18.15
N ASN A 147 18.89 -3.86 -19.37
CA ASN A 147 18.49 -2.53 -19.84
C ASN A 147 17.00 -2.26 -19.56
N ASP A 148 16.16 -3.29 -19.66
CA ASP A 148 14.70 -3.19 -19.52
C ASP A 148 14.25 -4.01 -18.31
N GLY A 149 14.30 -3.38 -17.13
CA GLY A 149 13.79 -3.95 -15.90
C GLY A 149 12.27 -3.89 -15.79
N TYR A 150 11.71 -4.67 -14.88
CA TYR A 150 10.31 -4.52 -14.52
C TYR A 150 10.14 -3.37 -13.52
N THR A 151 9.09 -2.56 -13.70
CA THR A 151 8.71 -1.48 -12.79
C THR A 151 7.20 -1.46 -12.61
N LEU A 152 6.75 -1.48 -11.37
CA LEU A 152 5.35 -1.39 -10.98
C LEU A 152 5.14 -0.17 -10.08
N PRO A 153 4.42 0.86 -10.55
CA PRO A 153 3.84 1.85 -9.66
C PRO A 153 2.63 1.24 -8.95
N PHE A 154 2.60 1.36 -7.63
CA PHE A 154 1.52 0.93 -6.76
C PHE A 154 1.04 2.16 -5.97
N GLN A 155 -0.25 2.47 -6.07
CA GLN A 155 -0.90 3.47 -5.21
C GLN A 155 -1.40 2.77 -3.96
N VAL A 156 -0.88 3.20 -2.82
CA VAL A 156 -1.25 2.75 -1.48
C VAL A 156 -2.40 3.64 -1.02
N GLU A 157 -3.57 3.06 -0.79
CA GLU A 157 -4.74 3.79 -0.30
C GLU A 157 -4.56 4.30 1.13
N SER A 158 -5.29 5.37 1.48
CA SER A 158 -5.31 5.87 2.85
C SER A 158 -6.02 4.88 3.77
N ILE A 159 -5.56 4.76 5.01
CA ILE A 159 -6.23 3.93 6.01
C ILE A 159 -7.66 4.40 6.33
N ASN A 160 -7.96 5.68 6.07
CA ASN A 160 -9.31 6.23 6.22
C ASN A 160 -10.22 5.93 5.02
N GLU A 161 -9.65 5.46 3.92
CA GLU A 161 -10.36 4.98 2.73
C GLU A 161 -10.54 3.45 2.76
N ASN A 162 -9.67 2.74 3.50
CA ASN A 162 -9.74 1.29 3.68
C ASN A 162 -10.50 0.91 4.97
N GLU A 163 -11.79 0.58 4.83
CA GLU A 163 -12.66 0.18 5.95
C GLU A 163 -12.11 -1.00 6.76
N THR A 164 -11.41 -1.94 6.10
CA THR A 164 -10.90 -3.15 6.76
C THR A 164 -9.78 -2.84 7.73
N SER A 165 -8.93 -1.86 7.41
CA SER A 165 -7.81 -1.47 8.27
C SER A 165 -8.28 -0.78 9.55
N PHE A 166 -9.41 -0.09 9.51
CA PHE A 166 -10.04 0.52 10.68
C PHE A 166 -10.44 -0.53 11.73
N TYR A 167 -11.16 -1.58 11.34
CA TYR A 167 -11.61 -2.61 12.29
C TYR A 167 -10.47 -3.44 12.90
N VAL A 168 -9.38 -3.66 12.14
CA VAL A 168 -8.24 -4.43 12.63
C VAL A 168 -7.48 -3.70 13.74
N ILE A 169 -7.34 -2.37 13.67
CA ILE A 169 -6.60 -1.63 14.72
C ILE A 169 -7.39 -1.57 16.04
N TYR A 170 -8.72 -1.67 15.99
CA TYR A 170 -9.55 -1.54 17.18
C TYR A 170 -9.78 -2.84 17.97
N GLY A 171 -9.41 -4.01 17.44
CA GLY A 171 -9.52 -5.28 18.15
C GLY A 171 -10.96 -5.67 18.57
N TYR A 172 -11.12 -6.92 18.99
CA TYR A 172 -12.41 -7.57 19.22
C TYR A 172 -13.33 -6.84 20.23
N GLY A 173 -14.46 -6.31 19.75
CA GLY A 173 -15.73 -6.38 20.48
C GLY A 173 -16.21 -5.18 21.30
N LYS A 174 -15.75 -3.94 21.04
CA LYS A 174 -16.47 -2.74 21.51
C LYS A 174 -16.60 -1.69 20.40
N THR A 175 -17.86 -1.34 20.12
CA THR A 175 -18.31 -0.37 19.11
C THR A 175 -18.23 1.08 19.62
N ASP A 176 -17.04 1.57 19.94
CA ASP A 176 -16.76 3.01 19.94
C ASP A 176 -15.85 3.32 18.75
N ASN A 177 -16.48 3.62 17.61
CA ASN A 177 -15.85 3.72 16.29
C ASN A 177 -15.11 5.07 16.10
N GLN A 178 -14.15 5.42 16.94
CA GLN A 178 -13.36 6.64 16.70
C GLN A 178 -12.33 6.41 15.59
N ARG A 179 -12.41 7.13 14.46
CA ARG A 179 -11.39 7.09 13.39
C ARG A 179 -10.00 7.40 13.96
N ILE A 180 -9.00 6.55 13.65
CA ILE A 180 -7.61 6.78 14.04
C ILE A 180 -7.06 7.94 13.24
N THR A 181 -6.45 8.88 13.94
CA THR A 181 -5.81 10.02 13.32
C THR A 181 -4.36 9.73 13.01
N GLU A 182 -3.80 10.48 12.07
CA GLU A 182 -2.37 10.50 11.79
C GLU A 182 -1.55 10.89 13.03
N HIS A 183 -2.12 11.67 13.95
CA HIS A 183 -1.49 12.02 15.23
C HIS A 183 -1.32 10.78 16.12
N ASP A 184 -2.36 9.97 16.30
CA ASP A 184 -2.31 8.75 17.10
C ASP A 184 -1.24 7.78 16.58
N LEU A 185 -1.16 7.62 15.26
CA LEU A 185 -0.16 6.76 14.62
C LEU A 185 1.26 7.31 14.78
N ARG A 186 1.47 8.62 14.76
CA ARG A 186 2.81 9.23 14.96
C ARG A 186 3.34 9.07 16.38
N GLU A 187 2.46 8.99 17.36
CA GLU A 187 2.85 8.75 18.75
C GLU A 187 3.17 7.28 19.02
N ASN A 188 2.57 6.36 18.26
CA ASN A 188 2.59 4.94 18.57
C ASN A 188 3.31 4.06 17.54
N ALA A 189 3.55 4.53 16.31
CA ALA A 189 4.23 3.76 15.26
C ALA A 189 5.56 4.40 14.84
N TYR A 190 6.46 3.56 14.34
CA TYR A 190 7.77 3.95 13.82
C TYR A 190 7.72 4.39 12.35
N GLY A 191 6.69 3.96 11.63
CA GLY A 191 6.51 4.19 10.21
C GLY A 191 5.90 2.96 9.54
N ALA A 192 6.02 2.88 8.23
CA ALA A 192 5.56 1.75 7.44
C ALA A 192 6.69 0.75 7.18
N LYS A 193 6.31 -0.49 6.91
CA LYS A 193 7.16 -1.53 6.35
C LYS A 193 6.52 -2.00 5.05
N LEU A 194 7.31 -1.92 3.99
CA LEU A 194 6.99 -2.49 2.68
C LEU A 194 7.57 -3.91 2.63
N ASN A 195 6.72 -4.92 2.60
CA ASN A 195 7.15 -6.30 2.31
C ASN A 195 6.93 -6.56 0.81
N VAL A 196 7.92 -7.13 0.14
CA VAL A 196 7.86 -7.40 -1.31
C VAL A 196 8.33 -8.82 -1.58
N VAL A 197 7.57 -9.53 -2.41
CA VAL A 197 7.91 -10.85 -2.93
C VAL A 197 7.87 -10.82 -4.44
N TRP A 198 9.03 -11.03 -5.05
CA TRP A 198 9.18 -11.22 -6.49
C TRP A 198 9.24 -12.70 -6.81
N THR A 199 8.38 -13.18 -7.70
CA THR A 199 8.54 -14.48 -8.34
C THR A 199 9.18 -14.26 -9.71
N VAL A 200 10.46 -14.59 -9.80
CA VAL A 200 11.26 -14.50 -11.02
C VAL A 200 11.10 -15.81 -11.80
N ALA A 201 10.74 -15.69 -13.06
CA ALA A 201 10.72 -16.76 -14.04
C ALA A 201 12.08 -16.84 -14.74
N ILE A 202 12.59 -18.07 -14.87
CA ILE A 202 13.85 -18.39 -15.55
C ILE A 202 13.53 -19.46 -16.58
N THR A 203 13.56 -19.11 -17.86
CA THR A 203 13.37 -20.05 -18.97
C THR A 203 14.71 -20.46 -19.53
N ASP A 204 14.97 -21.77 -19.59
CA ASP A 204 16.20 -22.32 -20.17
C ASP A 204 16.12 -22.42 -21.70
N LYS A 205 17.22 -22.90 -22.33
CA LYS A 205 17.28 -23.13 -23.79
C LYS A 205 16.32 -24.22 -24.27
N SER A 206 15.92 -25.14 -23.39
CA SER A 206 14.98 -26.21 -23.69
C SER A 206 13.53 -25.70 -23.70
N GLY A 207 13.29 -24.46 -23.27
CA GLY A 207 11.96 -23.86 -23.17
C GLY A 207 11.27 -24.12 -21.84
N ASN A 208 11.92 -24.80 -20.90
CA ASN A 208 11.35 -25.06 -19.57
C ASN A 208 11.50 -23.82 -18.70
N THR A 209 10.44 -23.47 -17.97
CA THR A 209 10.40 -22.31 -17.09
C THR A 209 10.39 -22.73 -15.63
N TYR A 210 11.25 -22.10 -14.84
CA TYR A 210 11.44 -22.34 -13.41
C TYR A 210 11.21 -21.05 -12.63
N PHE A 211 10.68 -21.17 -11.41
CA PHE A 211 10.43 -20.01 -10.56
C PHE A 211 11.40 -19.95 -9.38
N LYS A 212 11.89 -18.75 -9.09
CA LYS A 212 12.67 -18.41 -7.89
C LYS A 212 12.05 -17.19 -7.23
N THR A 213 12.17 -17.10 -5.91
CA THR A 213 11.63 -15.98 -5.14
C THR A 213 12.73 -15.08 -4.59
N ILE A 214 12.46 -13.78 -4.59
CA ILE A 214 13.27 -12.75 -3.93
C ILE A 214 12.34 -12.02 -2.97
N ASN A 215 12.75 -11.89 -1.70
CA ASN A 215 11.93 -11.30 -0.65
C ASN A 215 12.68 -10.12 -0.05
N ASP A 216 11.98 -9.00 0.15
CA ASP A 216 12.51 -7.80 0.78
C ASP A 216 11.55 -7.27 1.84
N ALA A 217 12.13 -6.66 2.86
CA ALA A 217 11.42 -5.84 3.84
C ALA A 217 12.12 -4.48 3.94
N VAL A 218 11.40 -3.42 3.58
CA VAL A 218 11.92 -2.05 3.53
C VAL A 218 11.17 -1.19 4.53
N GLY A 219 11.89 -0.62 5.49
CA GLY A 219 11.33 0.36 6.43
C GLY A 219 11.18 1.74 5.79
N ILE A 220 10.03 2.37 6.03
CA ILE A 220 9.70 3.73 5.62
C ILE A 220 9.38 4.52 6.90
N PRO A 221 10.37 5.21 7.49
CA PRO A 221 10.21 5.78 8.81
C PRO A 221 9.32 7.03 8.82
N TYR A 222 8.69 7.27 9.97
CA TYR A 222 8.06 8.56 10.30
C TYR A 222 9.07 9.66 10.62
N LYS A 223 10.27 9.28 11.10
CA LYS A 223 11.37 10.15 11.53
C LYS A 223 12.70 9.48 11.22
#